data_AF-A0A7C6ZCL6-F1
#
_entry.id   AF-A0A7C6ZCL6-F1
#
_cell.length_a   1.000
_cell.length_b   1.000
_cell.length_c   1.000
_cell.angle_alpha   90.00
_cell.angle_beta   90.00
_cell.angle_gamma   90.00
#
_symmetry.space_group_name_H-M   'P 1'
#
loop_
_entity.id
_entity.type
_entity.pdbx_description
1 polymer ?
#
loop_
_entity_poly.entity_id
_entity_poly.type
_entity_poly.pdbx_seq_one_letter_code
_entity_poly.pdbx_strand_id
1 'polypeptide(L)'
;MQVGRRWQHVPKETAAAIRGYLLREGGIEDPQLRGAAEVWRIRFSEATFTYYASGTLYSTPSQDPAVVNAWEYVTSLTGPRFEPACKNFMVGLDETGKGEIIGHTVLAGVLIPQELTSDLENIVSTADTKRRRTFQYWDELFRQIDSLKPRGLEFTVERIPPWHVDRYNLNKIMDVVYQRILSNFSRRADLSQSRVVVDDYGIGHTLDRYLRALQNRGCEVVIATRADDLYLEAKAASVIAKRERERVMEGLRAAGEFQVGRCTVGSGNATDTETINWLKAWKEMGREWPWFVKRSFKTVREFEGLTSAVTKQSPPIRDDILSPEFLREFETGRLSISSLSVVCPTCGEVSRAALITPDGKDGFNARCVKCRKPLDDLGITLRYYCGYLLPDSNVITGGLLGKDLSHSRLFEGFTILIHATVRRECDTPGGKKELERLAYFGAIGRIGLEEVGTVVESNSTIDRDQAIFSSALEYNAILFTDDNNMKAAAQARKMFTLSTRWS
;
A
#
# COMPACT_ATOMS: atom_id res chain seq x y z
N MET A 1 1.41 16.78 24.20
CA MET A 1 2.75 17.40 24.10
C MET A 1 2.87 18.03 22.73
N GLN A 2 3.15 19.33 22.61
CA GLN A 2 3.56 19.90 21.33
C GLN A 2 4.91 19.27 20.93
N VAL A 3 5.05 18.96 19.65
CA VAL A 3 6.26 18.37 19.07
C VAL A 3 7.14 19.52 18.55
N GLY A 4 8.46 19.32 18.48
CA GLY A 4 9.37 20.34 17.93
C GLY A 4 9.04 20.64 16.46
N ARG A 5 9.52 21.77 15.94
CA ARG A 5 9.30 22.14 14.55
C ARG A 5 10.57 22.08 13.73
N ARG A 6 10.45 21.64 12.48
CA ARG A 6 11.55 21.60 11.52
C ARG A 6 11.11 22.27 10.22
N TRP A 7 11.95 23.16 9.72
CA TRP A 7 11.86 23.78 8.40
C TRP A 7 13.07 23.34 7.57
N GLN A 8 12.84 23.04 6.29
CA GLN A 8 13.89 22.64 5.35
C GLN A 8 14.06 23.72 4.28
N HIS A 9 15.23 23.72 3.63
CA HIS A 9 15.54 24.64 2.53
C HIS A 9 15.41 26.14 2.88
N VAL A 10 15.62 26.50 4.15
CA VAL A 10 15.57 27.90 4.60
C VAL A 10 16.78 28.65 4.02
N PRO A 11 16.59 29.70 3.20
CA PRO A 11 17.70 30.48 2.66
C PRO A 11 18.51 31.15 3.78
N LYS A 12 19.81 31.36 3.55
CA LYS A 12 20.69 32.00 4.54
C LYS A 12 20.21 33.38 4.97
N GLU A 13 19.66 34.16 4.03
CA GLU A 13 19.10 35.50 4.30
C GLU A 13 17.87 35.42 5.20
N THR A 14 16.95 34.52 4.90
CA THR A 14 15.77 34.24 5.74
C THR A 14 16.18 33.76 7.13
N ALA A 15 17.16 32.85 7.21
CA ALA A 15 17.70 32.38 8.49
C ALA A 15 18.34 33.52 9.31
N ALA A 16 19.01 34.48 8.65
CA ALA A 16 19.55 35.66 9.32
C ALA A 16 18.44 36.58 9.84
N ALA A 17 17.36 36.76 9.09
CA ALA A 17 16.19 37.52 9.51
C ALA A 17 15.49 36.87 10.73
N ILE A 18 15.34 35.54 10.72
CA ILE A 18 14.82 34.75 11.84
C ILE A 18 15.72 34.90 13.08
N ARG A 19 17.04 34.74 12.92
CA ARG A 19 18.01 34.97 13.99
C ARG A 19 17.87 36.36 14.58
N GLY A 20 17.79 37.39 13.73
CA GLY A 20 17.60 38.77 14.19
C GLY A 20 16.31 38.97 14.97
N TYR A 21 15.21 38.36 14.54
CA TYR A 21 13.94 38.37 15.27
C TYR A 21 14.07 37.71 16.65
N LEU A 22 14.57 36.47 16.71
CA LEU A 22 14.69 35.73 17.97
C LEU A 22 15.56 36.47 19.00
N LEU A 23 16.65 37.11 18.56
CA LEU A 23 17.50 37.91 19.45
C LEU A 23 16.80 39.19 19.94
N ARG A 24 16.01 39.86 19.08
CA ARG A 24 15.24 41.06 19.49
C ARG A 24 14.16 40.74 20.51
N GLU A 25 13.53 39.58 20.40
CA GLU A 25 12.51 39.10 21.34
C GLU A 25 13.12 38.55 22.65
N GLY A 26 14.45 38.65 22.85
CA GLY A 26 15.12 38.26 24.09
C GLY A 26 15.76 36.87 24.07
N GLY A 27 15.90 36.26 22.89
CA GLY A 27 16.66 35.03 22.70
C GLY A 27 18.15 35.22 22.96
N ILE A 28 18.80 34.19 23.48
CA ILE A 28 20.22 34.17 23.82
C ILE A 28 20.93 33.20 22.88
N GLU A 29 21.91 33.70 22.13
CA GLU A 29 22.73 32.86 21.26
C GLU A 29 23.67 31.98 22.07
N ASP A 30 23.72 30.69 21.73
CA ASP A 30 24.65 29.73 22.32
C ASP A 30 26.00 29.82 21.58
N PRO A 31 27.07 30.29 22.23
CA PRO A 31 28.38 30.41 21.60
C PRO A 31 29.06 29.05 21.40
N GLN A 32 28.56 27.97 22.01
CA GLN A 32 29.12 26.62 21.91
C GLN A 32 28.33 25.76 20.93
N LEU A 33 28.50 26.03 19.64
CA LEU A 33 27.95 25.21 18.56
C LEU A 33 28.53 23.80 18.62
N ARG A 34 27.68 22.78 18.55
CA ARG A 34 28.08 21.36 18.63
C ARG A 34 28.19 20.80 17.21
N GLY A 35 29.43 20.71 16.72
CA GLY A 35 29.77 20.05 15.46
C GLY A 35 29.81 20.99 14.24
N ALA A 36 30.51 20.56 13.19
CA ALA A 36 30.86 21.39 12.02
C ALA A 36 29.69 21.80 11.10
N ALA A 37 28.45 21.41 11.42
CA ALA A 37 27.27 21.64 10.59
C ALA A 37 26.29 22.67 11.15
N GLU A 38 26.44 23.09 12.42
CA GLU A 38 25.59 24.12 13.04
C GLU A 38 26.13 25.52 12.69
N VAL A 39 25.26 26.39 12.21
CA VAL A 39 25.61 27.77 11.84
C VAL A 39 25.32 28.72 13.00
N TRP A 40 24.16 28.58 13.63
CA TRP A 40 23.81 29.30 14.86
C TRP A 40 22.80 28.49 15.67
N ARG A 41 22.78 28.74 16.98
CA ARG A 41 21.80 28.18 17.92
C ARG A 41 21.36 29.28 18.89
N ILE A 42 20.05 29.43 19.08
CA ILE A 42 19.46 30.43 19.98
C ILE A 42 18.54 29.72 20.96
N ARG A 43 18.74 29.95 22.25
CA ARG A 43 17.77 29.60 23.29
C ARG A 43 16.77 30.75 23.39
N PHE A 44 15.50 30.45 23.17
CA PHE A 44 14.42 31.43 23.19
C PHE A 44 13.27 30.88 24.02
N SER A 45 12.97 31.55 25.14
CA SER A 45 12.18 31.00 26.25
C SER A 45 12.66 29.59 26.64
N GLU A 46 11.76 28.61 26.68
CA GLU A 46 12.03 27.19 26.97
C GLU A 46 12.52 26.39 25.75
N ALA A 47 12.53 26.98 24.55
CA ALA A 47 12.91 26.30 23.32
C ALA A 47 14.33 26.64 22.85
N THR A 48 14.89 25.77 22.02
CA THR A 48 16.15 25.99 21.32
C THR A 48 15.93 25.92 19.82
N PHE A 49 16.29 26.99 19.12
CA PHE A 49 16.30 27.08 17.67
C PHE A 49 17.73 26.84 17.16
N THR A 50 17.91 25.90 16.25
CA THR A 50 19.22 25.56 15.66
C THR A 50 19.12 25.57 14.14
N TYR A 51 20.00 26.35 13.50
CA TYR A 51 20.12 26.39 12.05
C TYR A 51 21.38 25.69 11.58
N TYR A 52 21.24 24.86 10.55
CA TYR A 52 22.30 24.02 10.01
C TYR A 52 22.75 24.51 8.63
N ALA A 53 24.01 24.23 8.28
CA ALA A 53 24.59 24.59 6.99
C ALA A 53 23.85 23.96 5.79
N SER A 54 23.10 22.88 6.04
CA SER A 54 22.20 22.24 5.07
C SER A 54 20.96 23.06 4.71
N GLY A 55 20.72 24.22 5.36
CA GLY A 55 19.47 24.97 5.22
C GLY A 55 18.33 24.44 6.08
N THR A 56 18.61 23.54 7.03
CA THR A 56 17.60 23.06 7.99
C THR A 56 17.54 23.99 9.20
N LEU A 57 16.35 24.41 9.61
CA LEU A 57 16.08 25.07 10.89
C LEU A 57 15.25 24.13 11.77
N TYR A 58 15.66 23.93 13.01
CA TYR A 58 14.96 23.08 13.98
C TYR A 58 14.68 23.85 15.26
N SER A 59 13.49 23.71 15.82
CA SER A 59 13.10 24.21 17.14
C SER A 59 12.67 23.04 18.02
N THR A 60 13.16 22.98 19.26
CA THR A 60 12.73 21.97 20.22
C THR A 60 11.25 22.15 20.60
N PRO A 61 10.56 21.09 21.06
CA PRO A 61 9.22 21.18 21.63
C PRO A 61 9.09 22.30 22.67
N SER A 62 7.96 23.00 22.67
CA SER A 62 7.57 24.01 23.65
C SER A 62 6.05 24.18 23.59
N GLN A 63 5.43 24.70 24.64
CA GLN A 63 4.02 25.13 24.67
C GLN A 63 3.88 26.63 24.96
N ASP A 64 5.01 27.31 25.17
CA ASP A 64 5.06 28.72 25.47
C ASP A 64 4.48 29.54 24.28
N PRO A 65 3.46 30.39 24.51
CA PRO A 65 2.90 31.26 23.48
C PRO A 65 3.94 32.09 22.72
N ALA A 66 5.02 32.53 23.37
CA ALA A 66 6.11 33.26 22.71
C ALA A 66 6.82 32.39 21.66
N VAL A 67 7.07 31.12 21.98
CA VAL A 67 7.69 30.17 21.05
C VAL A 67 6.74 29.82 19.91
N VAL A 68 5.44 29.67 20.20
CA VAL A 68 4.41 29.45 19.16
C VAL A 68 4.34 30.65 18.20
N ASN A 69 4.34 31.88 18.72
CA ASN A 69 4.39 33.09 17.89
C ASN A 69 5.68 33.17 17.07
N ALA A 70 6.81 32.75 17.64
CA ALA A 70 8.07 32.65 16.89
C ALA A 70 7.99 31.59 15.77
N TRP A 71 7.32 30.47 15.99
CA TRP A 71 7.07 29.47 14.94
C TRP A 71 6.19 30.02 13.81
N GLU A 72 5.15 30.79 14.14
CA GLU A 72 4.29 31.46 13.16
C GLU A 72 5.07 32.50 12.35
N TYR A 73 5.92 33.30 13.01
CA TYR A 73 6.81 34.23 12.34
C TYR A 73 7.77 33.52 11.37
N VAL A 74 8.42 32.44 11.82
CA VAL A 74 9.29 31.63 10.95
C VAL A 74 8.51 31.11 9.74
N THR A 75 7.30 30.59 9.96
CA THR A 75 6.43 30.07 8.89
C THR A 75 6.02 31.18 7.91
N SER A 76 5.75 32.39 8.39
CA SER A 76 5.44 33.54 7.52
C SER A 76 6.57 33.91 6.56
N LEU A 77 7.83 33.64 6.94
CA LEU A 77 9.01 33.93 6.13
C LEU A 77 9.46 32.75 5.25
N THR A 78 9.14 31.53 5.66
CA THR A 78 9.61 30.31 4.98
C THR A 78 8.52 29.64 4.15
N GLY A 79 7.27 30.06 4.31
CA GLY A 79 6.10 29.37 3.78
C GLY A 79 5.68 28.21 4.68
N PRO A 80 4.54 27.57 4.37
CA PRO A 80 4.12 26.37 5.06
C PRO A 80 5.15 25.26 4.85
N ARG A 81 5.28 24.39 5.85
CA ARG A 81 6.24 23.27 5.80
C ARG A 81 5.92 22.30 4.67
N PHE A 82 4.64 21.98 4.53
CA PHE A 82 4.11 21.11 3.48
C PHE A 82 3.27 21.94 2.52
N GLU A 83 3.19 21.52 1.26
CA GLU A 83 2.32 22.17 0.29
C GLU A 83 0.85 22.03 0.72
N PRO A 84 0.14 23.16 0.89
CA PRO A 84 -1.25 23.13 1.37
C PRO A 84 -2.15 22.44 0.35
N ALA A 85 -3.16 21.71 0.85
CA ALA A 85 -4.19 21.07 0.03
C ALA A 85 -5.53 21.78 0.23
N CYS A 86 -6.27 21.99 -0.86
CA CYS A 86 -7.64 22.52 -0.81
C CYS A 86 -8.70 21.44 -1.09
N LYS A 87 -8.30 20.17 -1.09
CA LYS A 87 -9.15 19.02 -1.37
C LYS A 87 -9.74 18.46 -0.06
N ASN A 88 -10.88 17.78 -0.16
CA ASN A 88 -11.56 17.19 0.99
C ASN A 88 -10.74 16.05 1.61
N PHE A 89 -9.94 15.38 0.78
CA PHE A 89 -9.06 14.31 1.21
C PHE A 89 -7.67 14.43 0.57
N MET A 90 -6.65 14.01 1.30
CA MET A 90 -5.29 13.87 0.80
C MET A 90 -4.89 12.40 0.89
N VAL A 91 -4.28 11.90 -0.17
CA VAL A 91 -3.85 10.52 -0.30
C VAL A 91 -2.36 10.50 -0.60
N GLY A 92 -1.58 9.89 0.28
CA GLY A 92 -0.14 9.78 0.11
C GLY A 92 0.26 8.34 -0.13
N LEU A 93 1.14 8.11 -1.09
CA LEU A 93 1.72 6.81 -1.42
C LEU A 93 3.24 6.89 -1.35
N ASP A 94 3.85 6.00 -0.57
CA ASP A 94 5.31 5.91 -0.44
C ASP A 94 5.75 4.45 -0.16
N GLU A 95 7.00 4.12 -0.47
CA GLU A 95 7.59 2.82 -0.19
C GLU A 95 8.88 2.92 0.64
N THR A 96 9.24 1.79 1.24
CA THR A 96 10.57 1.59 1.79
C THR A 96 11.05 0.18 1.52
N GLY A 97 12.36 -0.04 1.49
CA GLY A 97 12.90 -1.36 1.27
C GLY A 97 13.15 -1.72 -0.19
N LYS A 98 12.86 -0.85 -1.16
CA LYS A 98 13.08 -1.11 -2.59
C LYS A 98 14.56 -1.36 -2.92
N GLY A 99 15.47 -0.61 -2.30
CA GLY A 99 16.92 -0.66 -2.56
C GLY A 99 17.69 -1.56 -1.60
N GLU A 100 17.02 -2.13 -0.61
CA GLU A 100 17.66 -2.91 0.45
C GLU A 100 17.64 -4.40 0.13
N ILE A 101 18.78 -5.04 0.34
CA ILE A 101 19.04 -6.46 0.10
C ILE A 101 18.22 -7.35 1.04
N ILE A 102 17.96 -6.86 2.25
CA ILE A 102 17.27 -7.59 3.31
C ILE A 102 15.87 -7.02 3.54
N GLY A 103 14.92 -7.93 3.67
CA GLY A 103 13.54 -7.68 4.06
C GLY A 103 12.60 -7.49 2.88
N HIS A 104 11.32 -7.29 3.21
CA HIS A 104 10.30 -6.95 2.23
C HIS A 104 10.52 -5.54 1.66
N THR A 105 10.02 -5.30 0.45
CA THR A 105 9.67 -3.94 0.03
C THR A 105 8.28 -3.65 0.60
N VAL A 106 8.15 -2.59 1.40
CA VAL A 106 6.91 -2.23 2.09
C VAL A 106 6.34 -0.99 1.44
N LEU A 107 5.09 -1.06 1.01
CA LEU A 107 4.35 0.05 0.42
C LEU A 107 3.30 0.49 1.43
N ALA A 108 3.12 1.79 1.59
CA ALA A 108 2.03 2.34 2.37
C ALA A 108 1.23 3.33 1.54
N GLY A 109 -0.08 3.33 1.77
CA GLY A 109 -0.92 4.47 1.43
C GLY A 109 -1.62 5.00 2.67
N VAL A 110 -1.90 6.29 2.68
CA VAL A 110 -2.65 6.97 3.74
C VAL A 110 -3.73 7.83 3.10
N LEU A 111 -4.95 7.76 3.61
CA LEU A 111 -6.07 8.64 3.28
C LEU A 111 -6.36 9.52 4.49
N ILE A 112 -6.33 10.83 4.28
CA ILE A 112 -6.41 11.83 5.33
C ILE A 112 -7.58 12.76 5.00
N PRO A 113 -8.62 12.86 5.84
CA PRO A 113 -9.60 13.94 5.77
C PRO A 113 -8.97 15.31 5.99
N GLN A 114 -9.44 16.34 5.29
CA GLN A 114 -8.90 17.71 5.34
C GLN A 114 -8.76 18.24 6.77
N GLU A 115 -9.74 17.97 7.61
CA GLU A 115 -9.80 18.40 9.02
C GLU A 115 -8.70 17.79 9.91
N LEU A 116 -8.04 16.70 9.47
CA LEU A 116 -6.98 16.04 10.23
C LEU A 116 -5.57 16.50 9.83
N THR A 117 -5.44 17.33 8.80
CA THR A 117 -4.13 17.81 8.29
C THR A 117 -3.26 18.42 9.37
N SER A 118 -3.80 19.40 10.11
CA SER A 118 -3.08 20.10 11.18
C SER A 118 -2.63 19.16 12.30
N ASP A 119 -3.49 18.24 12.72
CA ASP A 119 -3.18 17.25 13.77
C ASP A 119 -2.06 16.30 13.31
N LEU A 120 -2.17 15.80 12.09
CA LEU A 120 -1.18 14.90 11.52
C LEU A 120 0.16 15.59 11.28
N GLU A 121 0.15 16.84 10.79
CA GLU A 121 1.37 17.65 10.64
C GLU A 121 2.10 17.78 11.96
N ASN A 122 1.38 18.08 13.05
CA ASN A 122 1.98 18.17 14.38
C ASN A 122 2.67 16.85 14.78
N ILE A 123 2.05 15.70 14.51
CA ILE A 123 2.60 14.37 14.80
C ILE A 123 3.87 14.10 13.97
N VAL A 124 3.83 14.30 12.65
CA VAL A 124 4.94 13.91 11.74
C VAL A 124 6.01 14.98 11.57
N SER A 125 5.82 16.16 12.15
CA SER A 125 6.71 17.32 12.02
C SER A 125 8.18 17.02 12.38
N THR A 126 8.47 16.13 13.31
CA THR A 126 9.88 15.80 13.66
C THR A 126 10.38 14.51 13.06
N ALA A 127 9.53 13.80 12.31
CA ALA A 127 9.88 12.53 11.71
C ALA A 127 10.95 12.71 10.62
N ASP A 128 12.16 12.23 10.90
CA ASP A 128 13.23 12.11 9.92
C ASP A 128 13.42 10.65 9.53
N THR A 129 12.72 10.22 8.48
CA THR A 129 12.72 8.86 7.91
C THR A 129 14.09 8.45 7.34
N LYS A 130 14.97 9.43 7.10
CA LYS A 130 16.32 9.24 6.53
C LYS A 130 17.38 8.99 7.62
N ARG A 131 17.07 9.21 8.90
CA ARG A 131 17.98 8.96 10.03
C ARG A 131 17.67 7.63 10.73
N ARG A 132 18.72 6.94 11.19
CA ARG A 132 18.57 5.74 12.04
C ARG A 132 17.91 6.14 13.35
N ARG A 133 16.78 5.53 13.66
CA ARG A 133 16.01 5.68 14.90
C ARG A 133 15.67 4.29 15.43
N THR A 134 15.33 4.21 16.71
CA THR A 134 14.87 2.94 17.31
C THR A 134 13.49 2.57 16.78
N PHE A 135 13.13 1.29 16.84
CA PHE A 135 11.78 0.87 16.52
C PHE A 135 10.74 1.56 17.42
N GLN A 136 11.04 1.70 18.72
CA GLN A 136 10.15 2.35 19.68
C GLN A 136 9.79 3.79 19.29
N TYR A 137 10.72 4.52 18.67
CA TYR A 137 10.42 5.86 18.14
C TYR A 137 9.37 5.83 17.03
N TRP A 138 9.53 4.92 16.07
CA TRP A 138 8.58 4.75 14.95
C TRP A 138 7.23 4.21 15.41
N ASP A 139 7.25 3.29 16.37
CA ASP A 139 6.05 2.69 16.95
C ASP A 139 5.23 3.72 17.72
N GLU A 140 5.89 4.63 18.45
CA GLU A 140 5.21 5.73 19.15
C GLU A 140 4.58 6.75 18.19
N LEU A 141 5.30 7.17 17.15
CA LEU A 141 4.74 8.02 16.10
C LEU A 141 3.53 7.34 15.43
N PHE A 142 3.65 6.05 15.14
CA PHE A 142 2.55 5.29 14.57
C PHE A 142 1.34 5.25 15.50
N ARG A 143 1.50 5.04 16.82
CA ARG A 143 0.37 5.06 17.77
C ARG A 143 -0.39 6.38 17.72
N GLN A 144 0.33 7.50 17.60
CA GLN A 144 -0.29 8.82 17.46
C GLN A 144 -1.07 8.95 16.15
N ILE A 145 -0.51 8.50 15.02
CA ILE A 145 -1.22 8.47 13.73
C ILE A 145 -2.45 7.56 13.80
N ASP A 146 -2.30 6.35 14.37
CA ASP A 146 -3.36 5.35 14.51
C ASP A 146 -4.52 5.85 15.38
N SER A 147 -4.22 6.70 16.38
CA SER A 147 -5.25 7.34 17.22
C SER A 147 -6.19 8.27 16.44
N LEU A 148 -5.83 8.67 15.21
CA LEU A 148 -6.67 9.47 14.32
C LEU A 148 -7.65 8.64 13.49
N LYS A 149 -7.53 7.30 13.48
CA LYS A 149 -8.44 6.42 12.73
C LYS A 149 -9.92 6.60 13.05
N PRO A 150 -10.34 6.72 14.33
CA PRO A 150 -11.76 6.95 14.65
C PRO A 150 -12.33 8.25 14.07
N ARG A 151 -11.46 9.18 13.65
CA ARG A 151 -11.84 10.46 13.04
C ARG A 151 -11.76 10.43 11.51
N GLY A 152 -11.54 9.27 10.90
CA GLY A 152 -11.57 9.07 9.45
C GLY A 152 -10.21 8.95 8.76
N LEU A 153 -9.08 8.98 9.50
CA LEU A 153 -7.78 8.63 8.91
C LEU A 153 -7.75 7.14 8.58
N GLU A 154 -7.31 6.78 7.38
CA GLU A 154 -7.09 5.39 6.99
C GLU A 154 -5.68 5.19 6.45
N PHE A 155 -5.14 3.99 6.62
CA PHE A 155 -3.91 3.61 5.94
C PHE A 155 -3.94 2.12 5.58
N THR A 156 -3.29 1.80 4.47
CA THR A 156 -3.07 0.43 4.01
C THR A 156 -1.57 0.19 3.91
N VAL A 157 -1.10 -0.96 4.41
CA VAL A 157 0.30 -1.38 4.30
C VAL A 157 0.38 -2.71 3.58
N GLU A 158 1.20 -2.76 2.54
CA GLU A 158 1.36 -3.92 1.69
C GLU A 158 2.84 -4.31 1.59
N ARG A 159 3.10 -5.61 1.56
CA ARG A 159 4.46 -6.16 1.56
C ARG A 159 4.71 -6.93 0.28
N ILE A 160 5.73 -6.53 -0.47
CA ILE A 160 6.26 -7.30 -1.58
C ILE A 160 7.42 -8.17 -1.05
N PRO A 161 7.26 -9.49 -1.04
CA PRO A 161 8.26 -10.39 -0.48
C PRO A 161 9.49 -10.55 -1.39
N PRO A 162 10.67 -10.89 -0.82
CA PRO A 162 11.90 -11.05 -1.58
C PRO A 162 11.82 -11.97 -2.80
N TRP A 163 11.08 -13.09 -2.72
CA TRP A 163 10.92 -13.98 -3.87
C TRP A 163 10.14 -13.34 -5.04
N HIS A 164 9.23 -12.39 -4.76
CA HIS A 164 8.62 -11.58 -5.80
C HIS A 164 9.59 -10.54 -6.36
N VAL A 165 10.35 -9.87 -5.49
CA VAL A 165 11.40 -8.94 -5.93
C VAL A 165 12.42 -9.65 -6.80
N ASP A 166 12.78 -10.89 -6.48
CA ASP A 166 13.74 -11.70 -7.20
C ASP A 166 13.25 -12.16 -8.58
N ARG A 167 11.96 -12.51 -8.69
CA ARG A 167 11.35 -13.02 -9.92
C ARG A 167 10.90 -11.92 -10.89
N TYR A 168 10.29 -10.85 -10.38
CA TYR A 168 9.54 -9.90 -11.19
C TYR A 168 10.18 -8.50 -11.22
N ASN A 169 9.77 -7.69 -12.20
CA ASN A 169 10.05 -6.27 -12.22
C ASN A 169 9.31 -5.59 -11.06
N LEU A 170 10.08 -5.07 -10.10
CA LEU A 170 9.55 -4.50 -8.87
C LEU A 170 8.65 -3.30 -9.12
N ASN A 171 9.03 -2.38 -10.01
CA ASN A 171 8.22 -1.20 -10.33
C ASN A 171 6.82 -1.61 -10.82
N LYS A 172 6.73 -2.64 -11.68
CA LYS A 172 5.43 -3.14 -12.15
C LYS A 172 4.58 -3.78 -11.05
N ILE A 173 5.19 -4.45 -10.06
CA ILE A 173 4.43 -4.94 -8.91
C ILE A 173 3.95 -3.78 -8.05
N MET A 174 4.80 -2.78 -7.82
CA MET A 174 4.45 -1.60 -7.04
C MET A 174 3.28 -0.83 -7.68
N ASP A 175 3.28 -0.67 -9.01
CA ASP A 175 2.17 -0.05 -9.74
C ASP A 175 0.82 -0.73 -9.41
N VAL A 176 0.79 -2.07 -9.45
CA VAL A 176 -0.41 -2.86 -9.14
C VAL A 176 -0.83 -2.69 -7.68
N VAL A 177 0.14 -2.71 -6.77
CA VAL A 177 -0.14 -2.61 -5.33
C VAL A 177 -0.67 -1.22 -4.99
N TYR A 178 -0.09 -0.15 -5.52
CA TYR A 178 -0.58 1.21 -5.30
C TYR A 178 -1.95 1.46 -5.90
N GLN A 179 -2.21 0.94 -7.11
CA GLN A 179 -3.56 0.98 -7.67
C GLN A 179 -4.58 0.29 -6.76
N ARG A 180 -4.24 -0.87 -6.20
CA ARG A 180 -5.12 -1.57 -5.25
C ARG A 180 -5.37 -0.73 -4.00
N ILE A 181 -4.33 -0.09 -3.46
CA ILE A 181 -4.47 0.81 -2.30
C ILE A 181 -5.40 1.98 -2.63
N LEU A 182 -5.23 2.64 -3.78
CA LEU A 182 -6.12 3.72 -4.22
C LEU A 182 -7.56 3.24 -4.42
N SER A 183 -7.73 2.05 -4.99
CA SER A 183 -9.04 1.43 -5.17
C SER A 183 -9.73 1.15 -3.84
N ASN A 184 -8.98 0.68 -2.83
CA ASN A 184 -9.50 0.53 -1.47
C ASN A 184 -9.97 1.89 -0.90
N PHE A 185 -9.17 2.95 -1.04
CA PHE A 185 -9.55 4.28 -0.53
C PHE A 185 -10.75 4.91 -1.23
N SER A 186 -10.96 4.61 -2.51
CA SER A 186 -12.11 5.10 -3.28
C SER A 186 -13.48 4.68 -2.73
N ARG A 187 -13.50 3.70 -1.81
CA ARG A 187 -14.71 3.23 -1.12
C ARG A 187 -15.17 4.14 0.01
N ARG A 188 -14.25 4.92 0.56
CA ARG A 188 -14.44 5.71 1.78
C ARG A 188 -14.40 7.20 1.47
N ALA A 189 -13.65 7.56 0.43
CA ALA A 189 -13.53 8.92 -0.08
C ALA A 189 -13.80 8.96 -1.57
N ASP A 190 -14.52 10.00 -2.02
CA ASP A 190 -14.57 10.32 -3.43
C ASP A 190 -13.23 10.89 -3.88
N LEU A 191 -12.43 10.06 -4.56
CA LEU A 191 -11.13 10.46 -5.08
C LEU A 191 -11.20 11.64 -6.07
N SER A 192 -12.36 11.95 -6.65
CA SER A 192 -12.52 13.17 -7.47
C SER A 192 -12.31 14.46 -6.66
N GLN A 193 -12.57 14.40 -5.35
CA GLN A 193 -12.39 15.49 -4.40
C GLN A 193 -11.11 15.34 -3.57
N SER A 194 -10.13 14.59 -4.08
CA SER A 194 -8.87 14.30 -3.39
C SER A 194 -7.65 14.89 -4.11
N ARG A 195 -6.55 15.03 -3.36
CA ARG A 195 -5.18 15.12 -3.89
C ARG A 195 -4.48 13.79 -3.65
N VAL A 196 -3.90 13.19 -4.68
CA VAL A 196 -3.09 11.98 -4.60
C VAL A 196 -1.64 12.34 -4.87
N VAL A 197 -0.77 12.11 -3.90
CA VAL A 197 0.68 12.32 -4.00
C VAL A 197 1.39 10.98 -3.98
N VAL A 198 2.26 10.75 -4.95
CA VAL A 198 3.08 9.53 -5.06
C VAL A 198 4.55 9.92 -5.04
N ASP A 199 5.34 9.29 -4.15
CA ASP A 199 6.81 9.37 -4.26
C ASP A 199 7.28 8.60 -5.48
N ASP A 200 8.00 9.26 -6.38
CA ASP A 200 8.36 8.70 -7.68
C ASP A 200 9.50 7.68 -7.56
N TYR A 201 9.13 6.41 -7.59
CA TYR A 201 10.06 5.26 -7.65
C TYR A 201 10.46 4.86 -9.08
N GLY A 202 10.04 5.65 -10.08
CA GLY A 202 10.04 5.30 -11.50
C GLY A 202 8.72 4.63 -11.89
N ILE A 203 7.60 5.34 -11.68
CA ILE A 203 6.24 4.87 -11.95
C ILE A 203 6.14 4.30 -13.38
N GLY A 204 5.56 3.10 -13.51
CA GLY A 204 5.34 2.48 -14.81
C GLY A 204 4.01 2.90 -15.46
N HIS A 205 3.82 2.49 -16.71
CA HIS A 205 2.61 2.79 -17.49
C HIS A 205 1.31 2.34 -16.82
N THR A 206 1.37 1.29 -16.00
CA THR A 206 0.22 0.68 -15.34
C THR A 206 -0.38 1.63 -14.32
N LEU A 207 0.42 2.17 -13.40
CA LEU A 207 -0.06 3.15 -12.42
C LEU A 207 -0.25 4.54 -13.05
N ASP A 208 0.62 4.97 -13.98
CA ASP A 208 0.44 6.24 -14.70
C ASP A 208 -0.93 6.30 -15.40
N ARG A 209 -1.35 5.22 -16.08
CA ARG A 209 -2.68 5.13 -16.69
C ARG A 209 -3.80 5.29 -15.67
N TYR A 210 -3.71 4.61 -14.52
CA TYR A 210 -4.71 4.70 -13.45
C TYR A 210 -4.79 6.11 -12.85
N LEU A 211 -3.63 6.74 -12.60
CA LEU A 211 -3.57 8.10 -12.06
C LEU A 211 -4.14 9.13 -13.06
N ARG A 212 -3.87 8.99 -14.36
CA ARG A 212 -4.52 9.81 -15.40
C ARG A 212 -6.03 9.64 -15.40
N ALA A 213 -6.51 8.40 -15.24
CA ALA A 213 -7.93 8.13 -15.14
C ALA A 213 -8.57 8.81 -13.92
N LEU A 214 -7.89 8.84 -12.76
CA LEU A 214 -8.34 9.63 -11.61
C LEU A 214 -8.32 11.13 -11.88
N GLN A 215 -7.26 11.62 -12.52
CA GLN A 215 -7.12 13.04 -12.87
C GLN A 215 -8.25 13.50 -13.79
N ASN A 216 -8.62 12.68 -14.78
CA ASN A 216 -9.76 12.93 -15.67
C ASN A 216 -11.11 13.02 -14.94
N ARG A 217 -11.23 12.45 -13.72
CA ARG A 217 -12.42 12.59 -12.86
C ARG A 217 -12.39 13.84 -11.99
N GLY A 218 -11.30 14.59 -11.95
CA GLY A 218 -11.13 15.79 -11.12
C GLY A 218 -10.17 15.64 -9.93
N CYS A 219 -9.57 14.46 -9.75
CA CYS A 219 -8.53 14.26 -8.75
C CYS A 219 -7.30 15.13 -9.06
N GLU A 220 -6.73 15.77 -8.05
CA GLU A 220 -5.40 16.37 -8.18
C GLU A 220 -4.37 15.26 -8.04
N VAL A 221 -3.46 15.11 -9.00
CA VAL A 221 -2.44 14.06 -8.99
C VAL A 221 -1.06 14.71 -9.03
N VAL A 222 -0.22 14.34 -8.07
CA VAL A 222 1.16 14.80 -7.96
C VAL A 222 2.08 13.59 -7.92
N ILE A 223 3.04 13.56 -8.83
CA ILE A 223 4.13 12.59 -8.86
C ILE A 223 5.41 13.40 -8.67
N ALA A 224 6.11 13.17 -7.56
CA ALA A 224 7.27 13.96 -7.19
C ALA A 224 8.38 13.08 -6.63
N THR A 225 9.62 13.47 -6.85
CA THR A 225 10.77 12.84 -6.18
C THR A 225 10.95 13.44 -4.79
N ARG A 226 11.16 12.58 -3.78
CA ARG A 226 11.21 13.00 -2.36
C ARG A 226 9.93 13.70 -1.95
N ALA A 227 8.78 13.15 -2.34
CA ALA A 227 7.48 13.69 -2.01
C ALA A 227 7.29 13.82 -0.48
N ASP A 228 7.93 12.95 0.29
CA ASP A 228 7.93 12.96 1.77
C ASP A 228 8.51 14.25 2.39
N ASP A 229 9.33 15.00 1.64
CA ASP A 229 9.88 16.28 2.08
C ASP A 229 8.92 17.45 1.84
N LEU A 230 7.98 17.33 0.89
CA LEU A 230 7.13 18.43 0.40
C LEU A 230 5.64 18.27 0.72
N TYR A 231 5.15 17.04 0.84
CA TYR A 231 3.73 16.75 1.00
C TYR A 231 3.47 15.96 2.29
N LEU A 232 2.51 16.43 3.09
CA LEU A 232 2.15 15.85 4.38
C LEU A 232 1.71 14.38 4.23
N GLU A 233 0.87 14.12 3.23
CA GLU A 233 0.32 12.80 2.95
C GLU A 233 1.40 11.79 2.56
N ALA A 234 2.36 12.19 1.73
CA ALA A 234 3.52 11.35 1.38
C ALA A 234 4.41 11.12 2.61
N LYS A 235 4.59 12.15 3.45
CA LYS A 235 5.34 12.00 4.71
C LYS A 235 4.69 10.99 5.65
N ALA A 236 3.37 11.04 5.79
CA ALA A 236 2.62 10.10 6.61
C ALA A 236 2.78 8.65 6.08
N ALA A 237 2.66 8.44 4.77
CA ALA A 237 2.90 7.15 4.14
C ALA A 237 4.33 6.65 4.41
N SER A 238 5.33 7.52 4.26
CA SER A 238 6.74 7.21 4.54
C SER A 238 6.97 6.71 5.97
N VAL A 239 6.39 7.41 6.95
CA VAL A 239 6.50 7.05 8.37
C VAL A 239 5.89 5.68 8.63
N ILE A 240 4.72 5.39 8.08
CA ILE A 240 4.03 4.11 8.25
C ILE A 240 4.80 2.97 7.59
N ALA A 241 5.25 3.15 6.34
CA ALA A 241 6.04 2.16 5.62
C ALA A 241 7.36 1.87 6.37
N LYS A 242 8.05 2.92 6.82
CA LYS A 242 9.30 2.81 7.59
C LYS A 242 9.10 2.07 8.90
N ARG A 243 8.06 2.39 9.67
CA ARG A 243 7.71 1.68 10.91
C ARG A 243 7.52 0.19 10.66
N GLU A 244 6.79 -0.19 9.62
CA GLU A 244 6.49 -1.61 9.37
C GLU A 244 7.74 -2.38 8.91
N ARG A 245 8.62 -1.74 8.13
CA ARG A 245 9.93 -2.31 7.82
C ARG A 245 10.77 -2.50 9.08
N GLU A 246 10.90 -1.48 9.92
CA GLU A 246 11.72 -1.56 11.14
C GLU A 246 11.19 -2.61 12.12
N ARG A 247 9.86 -2.80 12.21
CA ARG A 247 9.24 -3.89 12.99
C ARG A 247 9.74 -5.27 12.57
N VAL A 248 9.73 -5.54 11.26
CA VAL A 248 10.21 -6.82 10.72
C VAL A 248 11.71 -6.97 10.98
N MET A 249 12.49 -5.92 10.72
CA MET A 249 13.94 -5.94 10.92
C MET A 249 14.32 -6.14 12.39
N GLU A 250 13.58 -5.58 13.34
CA GLU A 250 13.78 -5.85 14.77
C GLU A 250 13.51 -7.32 15.11
N GLY A 251 12.42 -7.89 14.60
CA GLY A 251 12.14 -9.32 14.74
C GLY A 251 13.26 -10.21 14.19
N LEU A 252 13.79 -9.87 13.01
CA LEU A 252 14.92 -10.60 12.41
C LEU A 252 16.21 -10.50 13.25
N ARG A 253 16.49 -9.33 13.84
CA ARG A 253 17.65 -9.13 14.73
C ARG A 253 17.52 -9.89 16.05
N ALA A 254 16.30 -10.00 16.57
CA ALA A 254 16.00 -10.68 17.83
C ALA A 254 15.96 -12.21 17.67
N ALA A 255 15.65 -12.72 16.47
CA ALA A 255 15.60 -14.15 16.20
C ALA A 255 17.00 -14.78 16.23
N GLY A 256 17.26 -15.60 17.26
CA GLY A 256 18.56 -16.25 17.47
C GLY A 256 19.01 -17.15 16.31
N GLU A 257 18.08 -17.71 15.53
CA GLU A 257 18.39 -18.51 14.34
C GLU A 257 19.09 -17.73 13.22
N PHE A 258 18.93 -16.41 13.20
CA PHE A 258 19.58 -15.52 12.24
C PHE A 258 20.84 -14.86 12.77
N GLN A 259 21.28 -15.20 13.99
CA GLN A 259 22.56 -14.71 14.53
C GLN A 259 23.70 -15.64 14.09
N VAL A 260 24.78 -15.04 13.56
CA VAL A 260 25.96 -15.80 13.09
C VAL A 260 27.20 -15.31 13.82
N GLY A 261 27.63 -16.06 14.83
CA GLY A 261 28.75 -15.67 15.68
C GLY A 261 28.47 -14.33 16.38
N ARG A 262 29.25 -13.29 16.03
CA ARG A 262 29.05 -11.92 16.52
C ARG A 262 28.29 -11.01 15.55
N CYS A 263 27.87 -11.54 14.39
CA CYS A 263 27.17 -10.77 13.36
C CYS A 263 25.66 -10.83 13.59
N THR A 264 25.02 -9.67 13.60
CA THR A 264 23.55 -9.53 13.59
C THR A 264 23.08 -9.01 12.23
N VAL A 265 21.80 -9.20 11.92
CA VAL A 265 21.17 -8.68 10.71
C VAL A 265 21.26 -7.15 10.73
N GLY A 266 21.97 -6.57 9.77
CA GLY A 266 22.12 -5.12 9.64
C GLY A 266 20.84 -4.41 9.15
N SER A 267 21.00 -3.21 8.61
CA SER A 267 19.92 -2.39 8.03
C SER A 267 19.32 -2.96 6.74
N GLY A 268 20.06 -3.84 6.05
CA GLY A 268 19.75 -4.33 4.72
C GLY A 268 20.29 -3.48 3.57
N ASN A 269 20.89 -2.32 3.85
CA ASN A 269 21.51 -1.50 2.81
C ASN A 269 22.82 -2.14 2.31
N ALA A 270 23.10 -2.07 1.00
CA ALA A 270 24.34 -2.56 0.42
C ALA A 270 25.61 -1.82 0.92
N THR A 271 25.46 -0.58 1.40
CA THR A 271 26.57 0.20 1.96
C THR A 271 26.75 0.02 3.47
N ASP A 272 25.90 -0.77 4.11
CA ASP A 272 25.96 -1.02 5.55
C ASP A 272 26.88 -2.21 5.86
N THR A 273 27.98 -1.92 6.55
CA THR A 273 28.98 -2.90 6.94
C THR A 273 28.42 -4.03 7.80
N GLU A 274 27.42 -3.77 8.66
CA GLU A 274 26.77 -4.83 9.46
C GLU A 274 26.06 -5.83 8.54
N THR A 275 25.35 -5.33 7.53
CA THR A 275 24.63 -6.13 6.53
C THR A 275 25.61 -7.01 5.73
N ILE A 276 26.71 -6.42 5.24
CA ILE A 276 27.71 -7.16 4.44
C ILE A 276 28.41 -8.24 5.26
N ASN A 277 28.81 -7.92 6.49
CA ASN A 277 29.45 -8.89 7.38
C ASN A 277 28.52 -10.05 7.71
N TRP A 278 27.24 -9.78 7.96
CA TRP A 278 26.24 -10.81 8.20
C TRP A 278 26.04 -11.72 6.98
N LEU A 279 25.91 -11.14 5.77
CA LEU A 279 25.77 -11.92 4.52
C LEU A 279 26.97 -12.84 4.29
N LYS A 280 28.18 -12.32 4.49
CA LYS A 280 29.42 -13.09 4.35
C LYS A 280 29.47 -14.24 5.36
N ALA A 281 29.22 -13.96 6.63
CA ALA A 281 29.23 -14.97 7.69
C ALA A 281 28.16 -16.05 7.44
N TRP A 282 26.96 -15.67 7.01
CA TRP A 282 25.91 -16.62 6.65
C TRP A 282 26.33 -17.54 5.50
N LYS A 283 26.94 -16.97 4.46
CA LYS A 283 27.42 -17.74 3.29
C LYS A 283 28.53 -18.74 3.66
N GLU A 284 29.45 -18.35 4.54
CA GLU A 284 30.54 -19.20 5.05
C GLU A 284 30.01 -20.44 5.80
N MET A 285 28.81 -20.37 6.39
CA MET A 285 28.17 -21.53 7.02
C MET A 285 27.64 -22.56 6.00
N GLY A 286 27.64 -22.26 4.70
CA GLY A 286 27.12 -23.15 3.66
C GLY A 286 25.60 -23.34 3.69
N ARG A 287 24.86 -22.48 4.39
CA ARG A 287 23.39 -22.54 4.50
C ARG A 287 22.72 -21.89 3.30
N GLU A 288 21.49 -22.30 3.00
CA GLU A 288 20.63 -21.56 2.08
C GLU A 288 20.34 -20.16 2.61
N TRP A 289 20.17 -19.21 1.70
CA TRP A 289 19.78 -17.85 2.09
C TRP A 289 18.40 -17.86 2.77
N PRO A 290 18.23 -17.14 3.89
CA PRO A 290 16.92 -17.01 4.50
C PRO A 290 15.94 -16.35 3.55
N TRP A 291 14.66 -16.64 3.75
CA TRP A 291 13.55 -16.14 2.94
C TRP A 291 13.53 -14.60 2.78
N PHE A 292 14.15 -13.88 3.72
CA PHE A 292 14.18 -12.42 3.72
C PHE A 292 15.32 -11.80 2.89
N VAL A 293 16.23 -12.59 2.31
CA VAL A 293 17.34 -12.10 1.49
C VAL A 293 16.94 -12.08 0.02
N LYS A 294 17.10 -10.91 -0.63
CA LYS A 294 16.82 -10.73 -2.06
C LYS A 294 18.01 -11.16 -2.90
N ARG A 295 17.93 -12.36 -3.47
CA ARG A 295 19.04 -13.03 -4.16
C ARG A 295 19.37 -12.43 -5.52
N SER A 296 18.46 -11.66 -6.10
CA SER A 296 18.69 -10.98 -7.38
C SER A 296 19.57 -9.74 -7.26
N PHE A 297 19.84 -9.25 -6.05
CA PHE A 297 20.70 -8.09 -5.85
C PHE A 297 22.16 -8.45 -6.18
N LYS A 298 22.85 -7.51 -6.84
CA LYS A 298 24.25 -7.69 -7.28
C LYS A 298 25.14 -8.23 -6.17
N THR A 299 25.06 -7.65 -4.97
CA THR A 299 25.84 -8.07 -3.80
C THR A 299 25.64 -9.55 -3.44
N VAL A 300 24.39 -10.04 -3.44
CA VAL A 300 24.11 -11.45 -3.10
C VAL A 300 24.56 -12.38 -4.22
N ARG A 301 24.37 -11.96 -5.48
CA ARG A 301 24.84 -12.71 -6.66
C ARG A 301 26.36 -12.86 -6.68
N GLU A 302 27.10 -11.84 -6.27
CA GLU A 302 28.56 -11.90 -6.13
C GLU A 302 28.97 -12.97 -5.10
N PHE A 303 28.28 -13.06 -3.96
CA PHE A 303 28.48 -14.16 -3.00
C PHE A 303 28.10 -15.54 -3.56
N GLU A 304 27.20 -15.61 -4.55
CA GLU A 304 26.83 -16.83 -5.26
C GLU A 304 27.74 -17.13 -6.47
N GLY A 305 28.70 -16.26 -6.80
CA GLY A 305 29.55 -16.40 -7.99
C GLY A 305 28.81 -16.16 -9.31
N LEU A 306 27.65 -15.53 -9.29
CA LEU A 306 26.80 -15.28 -10.46
C LEU A 306 27.10 -13.91 -11.09
N THR A 307 27.64 -13.90 -12.31
CA THR A 307 28.01 -12.67 -13.04
C THR A 307 27.03 -12.27 -14.14
N SER A 308 26.08 -13.14 -14.50
CA SER A 308 25.10 -12.86 -15.55
C SER A 308 24.13 -11.73 -15.16
N ALA A 309 23.55 -11.06 -16.15
CA ALA A 309 22.47 -10.11 -15.91
C ALA A 309 21.22 -10.83 -15.38
N VAL A 310 20.48 -10.19 -14.49
CA VAL A 310 19.21 -10.72 -13.99
C VAL A 310 18.09 -10.36 -14.97
N THR A 311 17.48 -11.37 -15.58
CA THR A 311 16.25 -11.17 -16.35
C THR A 311 15.04 -11.21 -15.41
N LYS A 312 14.34 -10.08 -15.30
CA LYS A 312 13.11 -9.96 -14.50
C LYS A 312 11.88 -10.21 -15.37
N GLN A 313 10.94 -10.98 -14.87
CA GLN A 313 9.64 -11.17 -15.52
C GLN A 313 8.75 -9.94 -15.28
N SER A 314 7.91 -9.56 -16.25
CA SER A 314 6.81 -8.66 -15.92
C SER A 314 5.74 -9.44 -15.16
N PRO A 315 5.07 -8.86 -14.16
CA PRO A 315 3.81 -9.42 -13.68
C PRO A 315 2.89 -9.62 -14.88
N PRO A 316 2.29 -10.81 -15.06
CA PRO A 316 1.58 -11.14 -16.29
C PRO A 316 0.17 -10.52 -16.32
N ILE A 317 0.08 -9.20 -16.24
CA ILE A 317 -1.17 -8.46 -16.45
C ILE A 317 -1.41 -8.42 -17.95
N ARG A 318 -2.58 -8.90 -18.38
CA ARG A 318 -2.93 -9.05 -19.78
C ARG A 318 -4.09 -8.14 -20.17
N ASP A 319 -3.78 -6.97 -20.72
CA ASP A 319 -4.81 -6.08 -21.27
C ASP A 319 -5.51 -6.71 -22.49
N ASP A 320 -4.80 -7.58 -23.22
CA ASP A 320 -5.28 -8.23 -24.44
C ASP A 320 -6.42 -9.23 -24.21
N ILE A 321 -6.59 -9.71 -22.97
CA ILE A 321 -7.71 -10.57 -22.59
C ILE A 321 -8.91 -9.79 -22.05
N LEU A 322 -8.90 -8.45 -22.10
CA LEU A 322 -10.02 -7.61 -21.69
C LEU A 322 -10.62 -6.89 -22.90
N SER A 323 -11.92 -6.59 -22.81
CA SER A 323 -12.60 -5.90 -23.90
C SER A 323 -12.08 -4.45 -24.06
N PRO A 324 -11.93 -3.95 -25.31
CA PRO A 324 -11.54 -2.56 -25.55
C PRO A 324 -12.52 -1.54 -24.95
N GLU A 325 -13.80 -1.91 -24.79
CA GLU A 325 -14.82 -1.05 -24.16
C GLU A 325 -14.50 -0.82 -22.68
N PHE A 326 -14.26 -1.89 -21.92
CA PHE A 326 -13.84 -1.83 -20.51
C PHE A 326 -12.58 -0.97 -20.32
N LEU A 327 -11.55 -1.19 -21.16
CA LEU A 327 -10.30 -0.45 -21.07
C LEU A 327 -10.50 1.05 -21.32
N ARG A 328 -11.32 1.42 -22.32
CA ARG A 328 -11.64 2.83 -22.57
C ARG A 328 -12.42 3.47 -21.44
N GLU A 329 -13.42 2.78 -20.87
CA GLU A 329 -14.15 3.33 -19.72
C GLU A 329 -13.20 3.60 -18.56
N PHE A 330 -12.36 2.61 -18.24
CA PHE A 330 -11.34 2.72 -17.21
C PHE A 330 -10.39 3.92 -17.47
N GLU A 331 -9.88 4.08 -18.69
CA GLU A 331 -9.01 5.22 -19.07
C GLU A 331 -9.69 6.58 -18.93
N THR A 332 -11.01 6.65 -19.10
CA THR A 332 -11.80 7.86 -18.83
C THR A 332 -12.13 8.08 -17.35
N GLY A 333 -11.63 7.22 -16.46
CA GLY A 333 -11.90 7.27 -15.01
C GLY A 333 -13.13 6.48 -14.56
N ARG A 334 -13.84 5.83 -15.47
CA ARG A 334 -15.03 5.04 -15.13
C ARG A 334 -14.65 3.57 -14.99
N LEU A 335 -14.43 3.13 -13.75
CA LEU A 335 -14.34 1.70 -13.45
C LEU A 335 -15.74 1.17 -13.13
N SER A 336 -16.22 0.22 -13.92
CA SER A 336 -17.53 -0.39 -13.75
C SER A 336 -17.46 -1.88 -14.00
N ILE A 337 -17.80 -2.70 -12.99
CA ILE A 337 -17.86 -4.15 -13.13
C ILE A 337 -18.86 -4.60 -14.21
N SER A 338 -19.85 -3.76 -14.54
CA SER A 338 -20.83 -4.04 -15.60
C SER A 338 -20.29 -3.87 -17.02
N SER A 339 -19.19 -3.13 -17.17
CA SER A 339 -18.46 -2.99 -18.44
C SER A 339 -17.40 -4.07 -18.63
N LEU A 340 -17.00 -4.76 -17.55
CA LEU A 340 -15.98 -5.80 -17.59
C LEU A 340 -16.43 -6.97 -18.48
N SER A 341 -15.60 -7.28 -19.48
CA SER A 341 -15.74 -8.46 -20.32
C SER A 341 -14.36 -8.99 -20.68
N VAL A 342 -14.24 -10.30 -20.76
CA VAL A 342 -12.99 -11.02 -21.07
C VAL A 342 -13.02 -11.50 -22.51
N VAL A 343 -11.92 -11.30 -23.23
CA VAL A 343 -11.72 -11.76 -24.60
C VAL A 343 -10.90 -13.04 -24.57
N CYS A 344 -11.44 -14.13 -25.12
CA CYS A 344 -10.74 -15.39 -25.20
C CYS A 344 -9.68 -15.35 -26.32
N PRO A 345 -8.38 -15.49 -26.01
CA PRO A 345 -7.33 -15.40 -27.02
C PRO A 345 -7.36 -16.56 -28.02
N THR A 346 -8.05 -17.66 -27.72
CA THR A 346 -8.09 -18.82 -28.63
C THR A 346 -9.29 -18.86 -29.57
N CYS A 347 -10.45 -18.38 -29.15
CA CYS A 347 -11.67 -18.43 -29.98
C CYS A 347 -12.30 -17.05 -30.26
N GLY A 348 -11.71 -15.97 -29.74
CA GLY A 348 -12.19 -14.60 -29.92
C GLY A 348 -13.46 -14.27 -29.14
N GLU A 349 -14.00 -15.19 -28.35
CA GLU A 349 -15.23 -14.97 -27.60
C GLU A 349 -15.07 -13.82 -26.59
N VAL A 350 -16.00 -12.87 -26.62
CA VAL A 350 -16.09 -11.80 -25.63
C VAL A 350 -17.19 -12.15 -24.64
N SER A 351 -16.82 -12.44 -23.40
CA SER A 351 -17.74 -12.97 -22.40
C SER A 351 -17.71 -12.13 -21.12
N ARG A 352 -18.90 -11.93 -20.53
CA ARG A 352 -19.06 -11.40 -19.16
C ARG A 352 -18.95 -12.50 -18.11
N ALA A 353 -18.29 -13.60 -18.44
CA ALA A 353 -18.12 -14.73 -17.57
C ALA A 353 -16.86 -15.52 -17.88
N ALA A 354 -16.27 -16.13 -16.85
CA ALA A 354 -15.21 -17.11 -16.97
C ALA A 354 -15.45 -18.30 -16.04
N LEU A 355 -14.96 -19.46 -16.46
CA LEU A 355 -15.04 -20.72 -15.73
C LEU A 355 -13.84 -20.91 -14.82
N ILE A 356 -14.04 -21.41 -13.61
CA ILE A 356 -12.99 -21.84 -12.69
C ILE A 356 -13.06 -23.35 -12.55
N THR A 357 -12.12 -24.07 -13.14
CA THR A 357 -12.14 -25.55 -13.18
C THR A 357 -10.85 -26.13 -12.65
N PRO A 358 -10.86 -27.38 -12.14
CA PRO A 358 -9.63 -28.06 -11.75
C PRO A 358 -8.58 -28.08 -12.87
N ASP A 359 -7.31 -27.91 -12.50
CA ASP A 359 -6.17 -27.96 -13.43
C ASP A 359 -5.57 -29.36 -13.62
N GLY A 360 -6.07 -30.34 -12.85
CA GLY A 360 -5.59 -31.72 -12.84
C GLY A 360 -4.40 -31.97 -11.88
N LYS A 361 -3.98 -30.97 -11.11
CA LYS A 361 -2.85 -31.01 -10.16
C LYS A 361 -3.25 -30.35 -8.83
N ASP A 362 -4.42 -30.72 -8.32
CA ASP A 362 -5.03 -30.19 -7.08
C ASP A 362 -5.27 -28.66 -7.05
N GLY A 363 -5.07 -27.97 -8.18
CA GLY A 363 -5.30 -26.54 -8.35
C GLY A 363 -6.48 -26.24 -9.27
N PHE A 364 -6.64 -24.95 -9.60
CA PHE A 364 -7.70 -24.42 -10.45
C PHE A 364 -7.13 -23.50 -11.53
N ASN A 365 -7.79 -23.52 -12.70
CA ASN A 365 -7.51 -22.64 -13.83
C ASN A 365 -8.78 -21.91 -14.27
N ALA A 366 -8.59 -20.66 -14.69
CA ALA A 366 -9.60 -19.92 -15.42
C ALA A 366 -9.72 -20.43 -16.87
N ARG A 367 -10.95 -20.53 -17.39
CA ARG A 367 -11.23 -21.00 -18.75
C ARG A 367 -12.34 -20.19 -19.42
N CYS A 368 -12.28 -20.15 -20.75
CA CYS A 368 -13.33 -19.58 -21.57
C CYS A 368 -14.64 -20.37 -21.43
N VAL A 369 -15.77 -19.69 -21.23
CA VAL A 369 -17.10 -20.32 -21.14
C VAL A 369 -17.50 -21.07 -22.41
N LYS A 370 -17.05 -20.60 -23.58
CA LYS A 370 -17.37 -21.18 -24.89
C LYS A 370 -16.45 -22.34 -25.26
N CYS A 371 -15.16 -22.09 -25.45
CA CYS A 371 -14.24 -23.11 -25.97
C CYS A 371 -13.52 -23.92 -24.89
N ARG A 372 -13.76 -23.62 -23.59
CA ARG A 372 -13.15 -24.30 -22.43
C ARG A 372 -11.62 -24.31 -22.39
N LYS A 373 -10.96 -23.53 -23.24
CA LYS A 373 -9.49 -23.39 -23.21
C LYS A 373 -9.06 -22.44 -22.08
N PRO A 374 -7.86 -22.63 -21.51
CA PRO A 374 -7.34 -21.77 -20.45
C PRO A 374 -7.34 -20.29 -20.82
N LEU A 375 -7.64 -19.46 -19.83
CA LEU A 375 -7.45 -18.00 -19.86
C LEU A 375 -6.27 -17.70 -18.94
N ASP A 376 -5.07 -17.87 -19.48
CA ASP A 376 -3.83 -17.70 -18.72
C ASP A 376 -3.76 -16.29 -18.14
N ASP A 377 -3.32 -16.21 -16.89
CA ASP A 377 -3.16 -14.96 -16.13
C ASP A 377 -4.43 -14.14 -15.89
N LEU A 378 -5.62 -14.74 -16.07
CA LEU A 378 -6.88 -14.06 -15.79
C LEU A 378 -6.98 -13.61 -14.32
N GLY A 379 -6.54 -14.45 -13.36
CA GLY A 379 -6.62 -14.12 -11.93
C GLY A 379 -5.88 -12.84 -11.57
N ILE A 380 -4.60 -12.74 -11.95
CA ILE A 380 -3.80 -11.52 -11.71
C ILE A 380 -4.32 -10.31 -12.48
N THR A 381 -4.83 -10.52 -13.70
CA THR A 381 -5.40 -9.44 -14.52
C THR A 381 -6.67 -8.87 -13.88
N LEU A 382 -7.60 -9.75 -13.48
CA LEU A 382 -8.82 -9.35 -12.77
C LEU A 382 -8.52 -8.75 -11.40
N ARG A 383 -7.49 -9.23 -10.69
CA ARG A 383 -7.04 -8.63 -9.43
C ARG A 383 -6.59 -7.19 -9.64
N TYR A 384 -5.85 -6.93 -10.71
CA TYR A 384 -5.37 -5.60 -11.03
C TYR A 384 -6.54 -4.63 -11.29
N TYR A 385 -7.52 -5.03 -12.11
CA TYR A 385 -8.61 -4.14 -12.52
C TYR A 385 -9.78 -4.04 -11.53
N CYS A 386 -10.12 -5.12 -10.83
CA CYS A 386 -11.31 -5.17 -9.96
C CYS A 386 -10.96 -5.38 -8.49
N GLY A 387 -10.00 -6.27 -8.18
CA GLY A 387 -9.48 -6.48 -6.82
C GLY A 387 -10.44 -7.12 -5.80
N TYR A 388 -11.75 -7.15 -6.07
CA TYR A 388 -12.78 -7.67 -5.18
C TYR A 388 -13.54 -8.87 -5.75
N LEU A 389 -13.81 -9.82 -4.88
CA LEU A 389 -14.58 -11.02 -5.17
C LEU A 389 -15.72 -11.15 -4.16
N LEU A 390 -16.94 -11.29 -4.64
CA LEU A 390 -18.13 -11.53 -3.82
C LEU A 390 -18.67 -12.94 -4.14
N PRO A 391 -18.33 -13.97 -3.34
CA PRO A 391 -18.85 -15.31 -3.51
C PRO A 391 -20.28 -15.45 -2.95
N ASP A 392 -21.09 -16.26 -3.62
CA ASP A 392 -22.37 -16.72 -3.07
C ASP A 392 -22.18 -17.89 -2.07
N SER A 393 -23.28 -18.30 -1.45
CA SER A 393 -23.29 -19.39 -0.47
C SER A 393 -22.89 -20.74 -1.07
N ASN A 394 -23.14 -20.99 -2.36
CA ASN A 394 -22.74 -22.22 -3.04
C ASN A 394 -21.21 -22.31 -3.18
N VAL A 395 -20.56 -21.20 -3.53
CA VAL A 395 -19.10 -21.14 -3.67
C VAL A 395 -18.41 -21.32 -2.31
N ILE A 396 -18.92 -20.66 -1.26
CA ILE A 396 -18.38 -20.80 0.10
C ILE A 396 -18.56 -22.23 0.61
N THR A 397 -19.77 -22.80 0.51
CA THR A 397 -20.02 -24.17 0.98
C THR A 397 -19.28 -25.23 0.17
N GLY A 398 -19.02 -24.98 -1.12
CA GLY A 398 -18.19 -25.84 -1.98
C GLY A 398 -16.70 -25.85 -1.62
N GLY A 399 -16.23 -24.86 -0.86
CA GLY A 399 -14.88 -24.78 -0.33
C GLY A 399 -13.78 -24.61 -1.38
N LEU A 400 -14.10 -23.97 -2.51
CA LEU A 400 -13.16 -23.82 -3.63
C LEU A 400 -12.07 -22.80 -3.32
N LEU A 401 -12.41 -21.67 -2.72
CA LEU A 401 -11.48 -20.55 -2.52
C LEU A 401 -10.30 -20.95 -1.63
N GLY A 402 -10.54 -21.62 -0.52
CA GLY A 402 -9.51 -22.11 0.39
C GLY A 402 -8.62 -23.19 -0.25
N LYS A 403 -9.17 -24.03 -1.12
CA LYS A 403 -8.37 -24.99 -1.91
C LYS A 403 -7.47 -24.27 -2.91
N ASP A 404 -8.02 -23.33 -3.68
CA ASP A 404 -7.24 -22.51 -4.61
C ASP A 404 -6.11 -21.77 -3.89
N LEU A 405 -6.42 -21.07 -2.79
CA LEU A 405 -5.45 -20.32 -2.00
C LEU A 405 -4.35 -21.21 -1.40
N SER A 406 -4.59 -22.49 -1.22
CA SER A 406 -3.59 -23.47 -0.77
C SER A 406 -2.66 -23.93 -1.91
N HIS A 407 -3.18 -24.00 -3.13
CA HIS A 407 -2.52 -24.61 -4.29
C HIS A 407 -2.23 -23.59 -5.40
N SER A 408 -3.17 -23.39 -6.33
CA SER A 408 -3.01 -22.60 -7.56
C SER A 408 -2.92 -21.08 -7.34
N ARG A 409 -3.49 -20.58 -6.24
CA ARG A 409 -3.46 -19.16 -5.83
C ARG A 409 -4.00 -18.19 -6.88
N LEU A 410 -5.01 -18.60 -7.64
CA LEU A 410 -5.69 -17.75 -8.61
C LEU A 410 -6.30 -16.51 -7.94
N PHE A 411 -6.83 -16.67 -6.72
CA PHE A 411 -7.46 -15.60 -5.93
C PHE A 411 -6.53 -14.92 -4.91
N GLU A 412 -5.22 -15.20 -4.94
CA GLU A 412 -4.26 -14.52 -4.04
C GLU A 412 -4.26 -13.00 -4.29
N GLY A 413 -4.35 -12.23 -3.20
CA GLY A 413 -4.32 -10.77 -3.22
C GLY A 413 -5.64 -10.09 -3.56
N PHE A 414 -6.72 -10.84 -3.81
CA PHE A 414 -8.09 -10.30 -3.80
C PHE A 414 -8.54 -9.98 -2.39
N THR A 415 -9.45 -9.03 -2.26
CA THR A 415 -10.27 -8.88 -1.06
C THR A 415 -11.59 -9.62 -1.27
N ILE A 416 -11.83 -10.63 -0.44
CA ILE A 416 -13.04 -11.45 -0.46
C ILE A 416 -14.10 -10.76 0.40
N LEU A 417 -15.22 -10.41 -0.21
CA LEU A 417 -16.35 -9.77 0.45
C LEU A 417 -17.38 -10.82 0.85
N ILE A 418 -17.55 -11.02 2.15
CA ILE A 418 -18.59 -11.91 2.69
C ILE A 418 -19.83 -11.06 2.95
N HIS A 419 -20.83 -11.15 2.07
CA HIS A 419 -22.10 -10.46 2.29
C HIS A 419 -22.80 -11.03 3.54
N ALA A 420 -23.40 -10.20 4.38
CA ALA A 420 -24.05 -10.61 5.63
C ALA A 420 -25.12 -11.70 5.42
N THR A 421 -25.83 -11.67 4.29
CA THR A 421 -26.77 -12.73 3.91
C THR A 421 -26.07 -14.07 3.59
N VAL A 422 -24.94 -14.03 2.86
CA VAL A 422 -24.12 -15.22 2.56
C VAL A 422 -23.54 -15.79 3.85
N ARG A 423 -23.06 -14.93 4.77
CA ARG A 423 -22.58 -15.36 6.09
C ARG A 423 -23.62 -16.16 6.85
N ARG A 424 -24.86 -15.67 6.89
CA ARG A 424 -25.99 -16.34 7.54
C ARG A 424 -26.31 -17.69 6.89
N GLU A 425 -26.36 -17.74 5.57
CA GLU A 425 -26.62 -18.98 4.82
C GLU A 425 -25.50 -20.02 4.97
N CYS A 426 -24.27 -19.55 5.21
CA CYS A 426 -23.10 -20.37 5.44
C CYS A 426 -22.92 -20.80 6.91
N ASP A 427 -23.93 -20.61 7.76
CA ASP A 427 -24.02 -21.20 9.12
C ASP A 427 -24.29 -22.72 9.08
N THR A 428 -23.52 -23.42 8.24
CA THR A 428 -23.53 -24.87 8.04
C THR A 428 -22.13 -25.44 8.32
N PRO A 429 -21.97 -26.74 8.58
CA PRO A 429 -20.65 -27.32 8.83
C PRO A 429 -19.63 -27.06 7.70
N GLY A 430 -20.09 -27.13 6.44
CA GLY A 430 -19.26 -26.85 5.26
C GLY A 430 -18.88 -25.37 5.15
N GLY A 431 -19.86 -24.47 5.31
CA GLY A 431 -19.63 -23.03 5.25
C GLY A 431 -18.70 -22.54 6.36
N LYS A 432 -18.88 -22.98 7.60
CA LYS A 432 -18.00 -22.66 8.74
C LYS A 432 -16.56 -23.06 8.49
N LYS A 433 -16.34 -24.28 7.98
CA LYS A 433 -15.00 -24.79 7.68
C LYS A 433 -14.29 -23.96 6.61
N GLU A 434 -15.02 -23.50 5.60
CA GLU A 434 -14.42 -22.64 4.58
C GLU A 434 -14.15 -21.23 5.10
N LEU A 435 -15.09 -20.63 5.84
CA LEU A 435 -14.88 -19.32 6.47
C LEU A 435 -13.68 -19.33 7.43
N GLU A 436 -13.45 -20.42 8.16
CA GLU A 436 -12.25 -20.60 9.00
C GLU A 436 -10.96 -20.59 8.15
N ARG A 437 -10.94 -21.26 7.01
CA ARG A 437 -9.79 -21.24 6.08
C ARG A 437 -9.55 -19.85 5.49
N LEU A 438 -10.61 -19.17 5.08
CA LEU A 438 -10.51 -17.80 4.59
C LEU A 438 -9.99 -16.86 5.67
N ALA A 439 -10.44 -17.02 6.92
CA ALA A 439 -9.92 -16.26 8.05
C ALA A 439 -8.42 -16.51 8.28
N TYR A 440 -7.96 -17.76 8.17
CA TYR A 440 -6.53 -18.08 8.23
C TYR A 440 -5.75 -17.38 7.11
N PHE A 441 -6.22 -17.45 5.85
CA PHE A 441 -5.56 -16.79 4.73
C PHE A 441 -5.56 -15.27 4.83
N GLY A 442 -6.62 -14.68 5.39
CA GLY A 442 -6.67 -13.28 5.76
C GLY A 442 -5.64 -12.91 6.83
N ALA A 443 -5.54 -13.72 7.89
CA ALA A 443 -4.62 -13.48 9.01
C ALA A 443 -3.14 -13.50 8.59
N ILE A 444 -2.77 -14.33 7.60
CA ILE A 444 -1.41 -14.36 7.05
C ILE A 444 -1.19 -13.36 5.90
N GLY A 445 -2.20 -12.56 5.56
CA GLY A 445 -2.12 -11.52 4.51
C GLY A 445 -2.12 -12.05 3.08
N ARG A 446 -2.64 -13.27 2.82
CA ARG A 446 -2.77 -13.82 1.46
C ARG A 446 -3.97 -13.24 0.70
N ILE A 447 -5.01 -12.85 1.42
CA ILE A 447 -6.22 -12.18 0.91
C ILE A 447 -6.64 -11.06 1.87
N GLY A 448 -7.41 -10.10 1.37
CA GLY A 448 -8.27 -9.29 2.23
C GLY A 448 -9.55 -10.06 2.55
N LEU A 449 -10.13 -9.83 3.72
CA LEU A 449 -11.41 -10.44 4.12
C LEU A 449 -12.26 -9.41 4.84
N GLU A 450 -13.43 -9.09 4.28
CA GLU A 450 -14.33 -8.05 4.80
C GLU A 450 -15.77 -8.57 4.79
N GLU A 451 -16.55 -8.14 5.80
CA GLU A 451 -17.99 -8.35 5.81
C GLU A 451 -18.70 -7.10 5.28
N VAL A 452 -19.69 -7.29 4.40
CA VAL A 452 -20.40 -6.20 3.71
C VAL A 452 -21.91 -6.42 3.69
N GLY A 453 -22.65 -5.34 3.44
CA GLY A 453 -24.10 -5.35 3.35
C GLY A 453 -24.78 -5.63 4.70
N THR A 454 -26.08 -5.85 4.66
CA THR A 454 -26.91 -6.14 5.84
C THR A 454 -27.63 -7.46 5.68
N VAL A 455 -28.01 -8.08 6.79
CA VAL A 455 -28.87 -9.27 6.75
C VAL A 455 -30.24 -8.85 6.22
N VAL A 456 -30.66 -9.46 5.11
CA VAL A 456 -32.01 -9.28 4.57
C VAL A 456 -32.93 -10.26 5.29
N GLU A 457 -33.92 -9.76 6.03
CA GLU A 457 -34.88 -10.57 6.79
C GLU A 457 -36.02 -11.16 5.92
N SER A 458 -36.01 -10.89 4.61
CA SER A 458 -37.01 -11.41 3.67
C SER A 458 -36.85 -12.91 3.45
N ASN A 459 -37.98 -13.64 3.45
CA ASN A 459 -38.04 -15.04 3.02
C ASN A 459 -37.85 -15.19 1.50
N SER A 460 -37.95 -14.11 0.74
CA SER A 460 -37.73 -14.09 -0.72
C SER A 460 -36.25 -14.32 -1.03
N THR A 461 -35.95 -15.33 -1.85
CA THR A 461 -34.61 -15.50 -2.43
C THR A 461 -34.25 -14.35 -3.35
N ILE A 462 -35.23 -13.78 -4.06
CA ILE A 462 -35.02 -12.65 -5.00
C ILE A 462 -34.51 -11.41 -4.27
N ASP A 463 -35.06 -11.11 -3.09
CA ASP A 463 -34.66 -9.92 -2.32
C ASP A 463 -33.22 -10.07 -1.79
N ARG A 464 -32.87 -11.29 -1.35
CA ARG A 464 -31.51 -11.65 -0.92
C ARG A 464 -30.50 -11.53 -2.07
N ASP A 465 -30.83 -12.08 -3.23
CA ASP A 465 -30.00 -11.99 -4.43
C ASP A 465 -29.82 -10.53 -4.88
N GLN A 466 -30.90 -9.74 -4.82
CA GLN A 466 -30.85 -8.31 -5.17
C GLN A 466 -29.95 -7.50 -4.23
N ALA A 467 -29.93 -7.81 -2.93
CA ALA A 467 -28.98 -7.19 -2.00
C ALA A 467 -27.53 -7.55 -2.36
N ILE A 468 -27.27 -8.83 -2.66
CA ILE A 468 -25.95 -9.29 -3.10
C ILE A 468 -25.50 -8.58 -4.39
N PHE A 469 -26.38 -8.44 -5.39
CA PHE A 469 -26.07 -7.69 -6.61
C PHE A 469 -25.78 -6.22 -6.34
N SER A 470 -26.54 -5.60 -5.43
CA SER A 470 -26.35 -4.19 -5.07
C SER A 470 -24.98 -3.97 -4.44
N SER A 471 -24.58 -4.83 -3.50
CA SER A 471 -23.22 -4.80 -2.94
C SER A 471 -22.15 -5.07 -4.00
N ALA A 472 -22.34 -6.04 -4.90
CA ALA A 472 -21.36 -6.28 -5.95
C ALA A 472 -21.17 -5.07 -6.89
N LEU A 473 -22.23 -4.31 -7.19
CA LEU A 473 -22.13 -3.07 -7.97
C LEU A 473 -21.47 -1.93 -7.17
N GLU A 474 -21.89 -1.74 -5.92
CA GLU A 474 -21.32 -0.74 -5.01
C GLU A 474 -19.80 -0.90 -4.85
N TYR A 475 -19.34 -2.14 -4.66
CA TYR A 475 -17.93 -2.45 -4.46
C TYR A 475 -17.18 -2.74 -5.76
N ASN A 476 -17.83 -2.65 -6.94
CA ASN A 476 -17.28 -3.11 -8.23
C ASN A 476 -16.66 -4.53 -8.15
N ALA A 477 -17.31 -5.41 -7.40
CA ALA A 477 -16.83 -6.75 -7.11
C ALA A 477 -17.26 -7.78 -8.15
N ILE A 478 -16.35 -8.68 -8.49
CA ILE A 478 -16.64 -9.84 -9.32
C ILE A 478 -17.58 -10.76 -8.55
N LEU A 479 -18.74 -11.07 -9.12
CA LEU A 479 -19.65 -12.04 -8.52
C LEU A 479 -19.14 -13.46 -8.82
N PHE A 480 -18.99 -14.29 -7.80
CA PHE A 480 -18.68 -15.71 -7.96
C PHE A 480 -19.88 -16.53 -7.49
N THR A 481 -20.58 -17.19 -8.42
CA THR A 481 -21.78 -17.95 -8.11
C THR A 481 -21.87 -19.23 -8.92
N ASP A 482 -22.37 -20.28 -8.27
CA ASP A 482 -22.72 -21.56 -8.92
C ASP A 482 -24.22 -21.79 -9.02
N ASP A 483 -25.03 -20.79 -8.66
CA ASP A 483 -26.48 -20.76 -8.83
C ASP A 483 -26.84 -20.32 -10.26
N ASN A 484 -27.67 -21.12 -10.95
CA ASN A 484 -28.07 -20.84 -12.33
C ASN A 484 -28.98 -19.60 -12.46
N ASN A 485 -29.84 -19.36 -11.47
CA ASN A 485 -30.72 -18.19 -11.46
C ASN A 485 -29.91 -16.92 -11.20
N MET A 486 -28.98 -16.95 -10.23
CA MET A 486 -28.10 -15.80 -9.99
C MET A 486 -27.21 -15.51 -11.20
N LYS A 487 -26.68 -16.54 -11.87
CA LYS A 487 -25.93 -16.37 -13.13
C LYS A 487 -26.77 -15.69 -14.21
N ALA A 488 -27.99 -16.17 -14.46
CA ALA A 488 -28.88 -15.57 -15.44
C ALA A 488 -29.22 -14.10 -15.10
N ALA A 489 -29.52 -13.83 -13.83
CA ALA A 489 -29.83 -12.50 -13.33
C ALA A 489 -28.63 -11.53 -13.41
N ALA A 490 -27.42 -12.01 -13.14
CA ALA A 490 -26.18 -11.24 -13.26
C ALA A 490 -25.87 -10.90 -14.71
N GLN A 491 -26.02 -11.87 -15.64
CA GLN A 491 -25.82 -11.64 -17.07
C GLN A 491 -26.81 -10.61 -17.62
N ALA A 492 -28.09 -10.66 -17.20
CA ALA A 492 -29.09 -9.66 -17.56
C ALA A 492 -28.74 -8.25 -17.05
N ARG A 493 -28.05 -8.16 -15.90
CA ARG A 493 -27.52 -6.92 -15.32
C ARG A 493 -26.13 -6.52 -15.87
N LYS A 494 -25.63 -7.26 -16.87
CA LYS A 494 -24.29 -7.09 -17.46
C LYS A 494 -23.13 -7.25 -16.47
N MET A 495 -23.34 -7.90 -15.33
CA MET A 495 -22.29 -8.09 -14.33
C MET A 495 -21.34 -9.21 -14.75
N PHE A 496 -20.04 -9.01 -14.51
CA PHE A 496 -19.06 -10.07 -14.73
C PHE A 496 -19.16 -11.17 -13.67
N THR A 497 -19.24 -12.43 -14.10
CA THR A 497 -19.42 -13.58 -13.21
C THR A 497 -18.36 -14.66 -13.36
N LEU A 498 -17.83 -15.14 -12.24
CA LEU A 498 -17.09 -16.39 -12.18
C LEU A 498 -18.02 -17.53 -11.75
N SER A 499 -17.76 -18.74 -12.26
CA SER A 499 -18.49 -19.95 -11.86
C SER A 499 -17.63 -21.19 -12.09
N THR A 500 -17.87 -22.25 -11.32
CA THR A 500 -17.24 -23.56 -11.55
C THR A 500 -17.92 -24.35 -12.66
N ARG A 501 -19.15 -23.98 -13.01
CA ARG A 501 -20.00 -24.66 -13.98
C ARG A 501 -20.81 -23.69 -14.83
N TRP A 502 -20.66 -23.80 -16.14
CA TRP A 502 -21.45 -23.09 -17.13
C TRP A 502 -22.14 -24.13 -17.98
N SER A 503 -23.47 -24.16 -17.94
CA SER A 503 -24.31 -25.07 -18.72
C SER A 503 -24.45 -24.59 -20.15
#